data_AF-A0A852ZSU3-F1
#
_entry.id   AF-A0A852ZSU3-F1
#
_cell.length_a   1.000
_cell.length_b   1.000
_cell.length_c   1.000
_cell.angle_alpha   90.00
_cell.angle_beta   90.00
_cell.angle_gamma   90.00
#
_symmetry.space_group_name_H-M   'P 1'
#
loop_
_entity.id
_entity.type
_entity.pdbx_description
1 polymer ?
#
loop_
_entity_poly.entity_id
_entity_poly.type
_entity_poly.pdbx_seq_one_letter_code
_entity_poly.pdbx_strand_id
1 'polypeptide(L)'
;MAAEKLSISFDPETIDRARRAASRRGMALSTWIDRAARREADLDEARAALEAQFAEHGEPEEDVRAAAREALAAAGVGRPEPGADTAARRKGLNRLDALSSDGEE
;
A
#
# COMPACT_ATOMS: atom_id res chain seq x y z
N MET A 1 9.12 22.45 -12.78
CA MET A 1 10.13 22.16 -11.74
C MET A 1 11.28 21.42 -12.40
N ALA A 2 12.52 21.76 -12.06
CA ALA A 2 13.69 21.05 -12.56
C ALA A 2 13.78 19.69 -11.85
N ALA A 3 13.77 18.60 -12.60
CA ALA A 3 13.99 17.27 -12.05
C ALA A 3 15.50 17.02 -11.88
N GLU A 4 15.91 16.66 -10.67
CA GLU A 4 17.27 16.22 -10.40
C GLU A 4 17.50 14.83 -11.00
N LYS A 5 18.62 14.63 -11.72
CA LYS A 5 18.93 13.34 -12.33
C LYS A 5 19.71 12.50 -11.33
N LEU A 6 19.10 11.41 -10.90
CA LEU A 6 19.71 10.41 -10.05
C LEU A 6 20.06 9.15 -10.86
N SER A 7 21.27 8.63 -10.69
CA SER A 7 21.69 7.34 -11.23
C SER A 7 21.69 6.30 -10.11
N ILE A 8 20.78 5.34 -10.18
CA ILE A 8 20.63 4.27 -9.17
C ILE A 8 20.53 2.91 -9.85
N SER A 9 21.09 1.90 -9.18
CA SER A 9 21.00 0.51 -9.59
C SER A 9 19.76 -0.12 -8.99
N PHE A 10 19.02 -0.86 -9.82
CA PHE A 10 17.91 -1.69 -9.38
C PHE A 10 18.24 -3.15 -9.61
N ASP A 11 17.73 -4.00 -8.73
CA ASP A 11 17.62 -5.42 -9.02
C ASP A 11 16.78 -5.63 -10.32
N PRO A 12 17.19 -6.54 -11.23
CA PRO A 12 16.48 -6.78 -12.49
C PRO A 12 15.00 -7.12 -12.32
N GLU A 13 14.66 -7.91 -11.31
CA GLU A 13 13.27 -8.27 -11.05
C GLU A 13 12.47 -7.07 -10.57
N THR A 14 13.08 -6.24 -9.71
CA THR A 14 12.46 -5.04 -9.17
C THR A 14 12.12 -4.03 -10.26
N ILE A 15 13.06 -3.75 -11.17
CA ILE A 15 12.82 -2.78 -12.25
C ILE A 15 11.74 -3.27 -13.23
N ASP A 16 11.67 -4.58 -13.49
CA ASP A 16 10.64 -5.16 -14.34
C ASP A 16 9.26 -5.12 -13.68
N ARG A 17 9.17 -5.38 -12.37
CA ARG A 17 7.93 -5.19 -11.60
C ARG A 17 7.46 -3.72 -11.66
N ALA A 18 8.38 -2.77 -11.49
CA ALA A 18 8.08 -1.34 -11.58
C ALA A 18 7.57 -0.94 -12.97
N ARG A 19 8.22 -1.42 -14.05
CA ARG A 19 7.78 -1.19 -15.44
C ARG A 19 6.37 -1.70 -15.70
N ARG A 20 6.04 -2.92 -15.24
CA ARG A 20 4.69 -3.49 -15.36
C ARG A 20 3.67 -2.66 -14.57
N ALA A 21 4.02 -2.20 -13.37
CA ALA A 21 3.14 -1.38 -12.54
C ALA A 21 2.89 0.01 -13.16
N ALA A 22 3.91 0.64 -13.72
CA ALA A 22 3.79 1.90 -14.46
C ALA A 22 2.90 1.73 -15.70
N SER A 23 3.11 0.65 -16.47
CA SER A 23 2.32 0.33 -17.66
C SER A 23 0.85 0.11 -17.36
N ARG A 24 0.50 -0.65 -16.30
CA ARG A 24 -0.89 -0.84 -15.86
C ARG A 24 -1.59 0.46 -15.48
N ARG A 25 -0.84 1.49 -15.13
CA ARG A 25 -1.34 2.82 -14.74
C ARG A 25 -1.21 3.86 -15.86
N GLY A 26 -0.78 3.46 -17.05
CA GLY A 26 -0.62 4.36 -18.20
C GLY A 26 0.38 5.50 -17.97
N MET A 27 1.44 5.28 -17.17
CA MET A 27 2.42 6.30 -16.82
C MET A 27 3.86 5.88 -17.13
N ALA A 28 4.74 6.86 -17.32
CA ALA A 28 6.17 6.63 -17.50
C ALA A 28 6.79 6.03 -16.23
N LEU A 29 7.84 5.22 -16.39
CA LEU A 29 8.53 4.55 -15.28
C LEU A 29 9.10 5.57 -14.27
N SER A 30 9.71 6.66 -14.75
CA SER A 30 10.26 7.71 -13.88
C SER A 30 9.17 8.37 -13.04
N THR A 31 8.01 8.69 -13.64
CA THR A 31 6.84 9.23 -12.92
C THR A 31 6.30 8.25 -11.89
N TRP A 32 6.28 6.96 -12.22
CA TRP A 32 5.86 5.93 -11.27
C TRP A 32 6.82 5.80 -10.09
N ILE A 33 8.13 5.82 -10.34
CA ILE A 33 9.18 5.74 -9.31
C ILE A 33 9.14 6.98 -8.42
N ASP A 34 9.05 8.17 -8.99
CA ASP A 34 8.91 9.43 -8.24
C ASP A 34 7.70 9.39 -7.31
N ARG A 35 6.54 8.99 -7.85
CA ARG A 35 5.32 8.82 -7.06
C ARG A 35 5.47 7.77 -5.95
N ALA A 36 6.17 6.67 -6.21
CA ALA A 36 6.40 5.61 -5.23
C ALA A 36 7.32 6.08 -4.11
N ALA A 37 8.43 6.74 -4.46
CA ALA A 37 9.38 7.31 -3.52
C ALA A 37 8.73 8.36 -2.62
N ARG A 38 7.96 9.29 -3.22
CA ARG A 38 7.21 10.28 -2.46
C ARG A 38 6.22 9.64 -1.50
N ARG A 39 5.46 8.63 -1.95
CA ARG A 39 4.52 7.93 -1.09
C ARG A 39 5.21 7.27 0.10
N GLU A 40 6.37 6.65 -0.10
CA GLU A 40 7.08 6.00 1.01
C GLU A 40 7.67 7.03 1.97
N ALA A 41 8.21 8.15 1.47
CA ALA A 41 8.68 9.25 2.30
C ALA A 41 7.53 9.85 3.15
N ASP A 42 6.38 10.14 2.52
CA ASP A 42 5.19 10.65 3.23
C ASP A 42 4.74 9.67 4.34
N LEU A 43 4.83 8.36 4.10
CA LEU A 43 4.48 7.34 5.10
C LEU A 43 5.49 7.27 6.24
N ASP A 44 6.78 7.39 5.93
CA ASP A 44 7.85 7.36 6.93
C ASP A 44 7.76 8.59 7.85
N GLU A 45 7.55 9.78 7.28
CA GLU A 45 7.29 11.00 8.03
C GLU A 45 6.04 10.89 8.91
N ALA A 46 4.95 10.31 8.38
CA ALA A 46 3.73 10.09 9.16
C ALA A 46 3.94 9.13 10.33
N ARG A 47 4.75 8.07 10.16
CA ARG A 47 5.10 7.13 11.23
C ARG A 47 5.92 7.83 12.31
N ALA A 48 6.96 8.58 11.92
CA ALA A 48 7.79 9.32 12.86
C ALA A 48 6.98 10.36 13.66
N ALA A 49 6.07 11.08 13.00
CA ALA A 49 5.18 12.02 13.66
C ALA A 49 4.23 11.34 14.65
N LEU A 50 3.71 10.17 14.30
CA LEU A 50 2.83 9.39 15.18
C LEU A 50 3.59 8.86 16.41
N GLU A 51 4.81 8.36 16.20
CA GLU A 51 5.68 7.90 17.29
C GLU A 51 6.00 9.05 18.26
N ALA A 52 6.33 10.24 17.75
CA ALA A 52 6.56 11.42 18.56
C ALA A 52 5.31 11.83 19.36
N GLN A 53 4.14 11.81 18.73
CA GLN A 53 2.86 12.11 19.39
C GLN A 53 2.58 11.13 20.54
N PHE A 54 2.79 9.83 20.33
CA PHE A 54 2.58 8.82 21.37
C PHE A 54 3.63 8.87 22.47
N ALA A 55 4.86 9.27 22.15
CA ALA A 55 5.89 9.51 23.16
C ALA A 55 5.53 10.70 24.07
N GLU A 56 4.95 11.77 23.51
CA GLU A 56 4.58 12.98 24.25
C GLU A 56 3.26 12.81 25.03
N HIS A 57 2.27 12.16 24.44
CA HIS A 57 0.90 12.14 24.97
C HIS A 57 0.39 10.76 25.39
N GLY A 58 1.16 9.69 25.15
CA GLY A 58 0.73 8.31 25.31
C GLY A 58 -0.10 7.79 24.13
N GLU A 59 -0.29 6.47 24.07
CA GLU A 59 -1.21 5.88 23.11
C GLU A 59 -2.67 6.22 23.47
N PRO A 60 -3.53 6.46 22.46
CA PRO A 60 -4.96 6.64 22.69
C PRO A 60 -5.59 5.36 23.26
N GLU A 61 -6.49 5.54 24.23
CA GLU A 61 -7.29 4.46 24.80
C GLU A 61 -8.18 3.77 23.74
N GLU A 62 -8.57 2.52 23.99
CA GLU A 62 -9.27 1.70 22.98
C GLU A 62 -10.63 2.28 22.57
N ASP A 63 -11.34 2.92 23.50
CA ASP A 63 -12.60 3.61 23.24
C ASP A 63 -12.41 4.81 22.31
N VAL A 64 -11.36 5.61 22.53
CA VAL A 64 -10.96 6.71 21.65
C VAL A 64 -10.57 6.18 20.27
N ARG A 65 -9.82 5.07 20.19
CA ARG A 65 -9.49 4.41 18.93
C ARG A 65 -10.72 3.90 18.20
N ALA A 66 -11.69 3.32 18.91
CA ALA A 66 -12.94 2.84 18.33
C ALA A 66 -13.77 3.99 17.74
N ALA A 67 -13.92 5.09 18.49
CA ALA A 67 -14.60 6.30 18.02
C ALA A 67 -13.90 6.90 16.78
N ALA A 68 -12.56 6.96 16.77
CA ALA A 68 -11.80 7.42 15.62
C ALA A 68 -12.01 6.54 14.38
N ARG A 69 -12.02 5.21 14.53
CA ARG A 69 -12.30 4.27 13.42
C ARG A 69 -13.71 4.47 12.87
N GLU A 70 -14.70 4.68 13.72
CA GLU A 70 -16.08 4.94 13.30
C GLU A 70 -16.18 6.27 12.52
N ALA A 71 -15.55 7.32 13.01
CA ALA A 71 -15.50 8.61 12.33
C ALA A 71 -14.83 8.52 10.94
N LEU A 72 -13.72 7.77 10.84
CA LEU A 72 -13.04 7.52 9.56
C LEU A 72 -13.93 6.72 8.60
N ALA A 73 -14.62 5.69 9.09
CA ALA A 73 -15.54 4.90 8.29
C ALA A 73 -16.72 5.76 7.78
N ALA A 74 -17.28 6.62 8.62
CA ALA A 74 -18.34 7.56 8.26
C ALA A 74 -17.87 8.59 7.22
N ALA A 75 -16.61 9.04 7.31
CA ALA A 75 -15.96 9.87 6.30
C ALA A 75 -15.59 9.10 5.01
N GLY A 76 -15.81 7.78 4.96
CA GLY A 76 -15.50 6.92 3.83
C GLY A 76 -14.02 6.59 3.67
N VAL A 77 -13.19 6.88 4.69
CA VAL A 77 -11.75 6.61 4.73
C VAL A 77 -11.50 5.20 5.25
N GLY A 78 -10.64 4.44 4.57
CA GLY A 78 -10.23 3.11 5.03
C GLY A 78 -11.36 2.09 5.17
N ARG A 79 -12.44 2.26 4.38
CA ARG A 79 -13.67 1.47 4.49
C ARG A 79 -13.33 -0.03 4.59
N PRO A 80 -13.71 -0.71 5.68
CA PRO A 80 -13.54 -2.15 5.77
C PRO A 80 -14.32 -2.78 4.62
N GLU A 81 -13.63 -3.66 3.91
CA GLU A 81 -14.22 -4.37 2.80
C GLU A 81 -15.39 -5.23 3.29
N PRO A 82 -16.53 -5.26 2.56
CA PRO A 82 -17.64 -6.13 2.92
C PRO A 82 -17.17 -7.58 3.07
N GLY A 83 -17.55 -8.25 4.16
CA GLY A 83 -17.09 -9.63 4.42
C GLY A 83 -17.43 -10.63 3.30
N ALA A 84 -18.51 -10.37 2.54
CA ALA A 84 -18.86 -11.13 1.35
C ALA A 84 -17.81 -11.01 0.23
N ASP A 85 -17.30 -9.80 0.00
CA ASP A 85 -16.27 -9.54 -1.02
C ASP A 85 -14.95 -10.18 -0.61
N THR A 86 -14.60 -10.12 0.68
CA THR A 86 -13.40 -10.76 1.22
C THR A 86 -13.48 -12.28 1.11
N ALA A 87 -14.65 -12.86 1.39
CA ALA A 87 -14.89 -14.30 1.24
C ALA A 87 -14.81 -14.75 -0.23
N ALA A 88 -15.40 -13.99 -1.15
CA ALA A 88 -15.37 -14.27 -2.58
C ALA A 88 -13.94 -14.21 -3.14
N ARG A 89 -13.16 -13.21 -2.75
CA ARG A 89 -11.75 -13.09 -3.16
C ARG A 89 -10.90 -14.22 -2.63
N ARG A 90 -11.06 -14.60 -1.36
CA ARG A 90 -10.35 -15.74 -0.76
C ARG A 90 -10.68 -17.05 -1.48
N LYS A 91 -11.95 -17.28 -1.83
CA LYS A 91 -12.35 -18.43 -2.65
C LYS A 91 -11.71 -18.41 -4.04
N GLY A 92 -11.64 -17.23 -4.67
CA GLY A 92 -10.97 -17.04 -5.96
C GLY A 92 -9.47 -17.36 -5.92
N LEU A 93 -8.77 -16.86 -4.89
CA LEU A 93 -7.34 -17.13 -4.68
C LEU A 93 -7.08 -18.63 -4.48
N ASN A 94 -7.85 -19.30 -3.62
CA ASN A 94 -7.71 -20.75 -3.42
C ASN A 94 -7.90 -21.55 -4.72
N ARG A 95 -8.77 -21.08 -5.63
CA ARG A 95 -8.96 -21.71 -6.94
C ARG A 95 -7.75 -21.51 -7.85
N LEU A 96 -7.14 -20.32 -7.83
CA LEU A 96 -5.94 -20.06 -8.60
C LEU A 96 -4.77 -20.90 -8.09
N ASP A 97 -4.58 -20.98 -6.77
CA ASP A 97 -3.53 -21.80 -6.14
C ASP A 97 -3.67 -23.27 -6.55
N ALA A 98 -4.88 -23.82 -6.52
CA ALA A 98 -5.15 -25.20 -6.95
C ALA A 98 -4.78 -25.41 -8.43
N LEU A 99 -5.13 -24.48 -9.32
CA LEU A 99 -4.80 -24.57 -10.75
C LEU A 99 -3.31 -24.45 -11.05
N SER A 100 -2.55 -23.71 -10.23
CA SER A 100 -1.09 -23.66 -10.34
C SER A 100 -0.39 -24.90 -9.77
N SER A 101 -1.05 -25.65 -8.89
CA SER A 101 -0.52 -26.89 -8.30
C SER A 101 -0.64 -28.07 -9.28
N ASP A 102 -1.69 -28.10 -10.10
CA ASP A 102 -1.98 -29.16 -11.06
C ASP A 102 -1.14 -29.06 -12.37
N GLY A 103 -0.30 -28.03 -12.50
CA GLY A 103 0.50 -27.75 -13.70
C GLY A 103 1.97 -28.18 -13.63
N GLU A 104 2.41 -28.82 -12.54
CA GLU A 104 3.80 -29.24 -12.31
C GLU A 104 4.06 -30.75 -12.50
N GLU A 105 3.12 -31.53 -13.07
CA GLU A 105 3.34 -32.95 -13.44
C GLU A 105 3.75 -33.16 -14.91
#